data_AF-A0A1F0QFZ9-F1
#
_entry.id   AF-A0A1F0QFZ9-F1
#
_cell.length_a   1.000
_cell.length_b   1.000
_cell.length_c   1.000
_cell.angle_alpha   90.00
_cell.angle_beta   90.00
_cell.angle_gamma   90.00
#
_symmetry.space_group_name_H-M   'P 1'
#
loop_
_entity.id
_entity.type
_entity.pdbx_description
1 polymer ?
#
loop_
_entity_poly.entity_id
_entity_poly.type
_entity_poly.pdbx_seq_one_letter_code
_entity_poly.pdbx_strand_id
1 'polypeptide(L)'
;MLDLPALIAIDQVMAKLGQPSTEVVAAIDAALARWLTPTKPNQVFPTTSQIRRRMRDLVKVHDDSIAVEDKRTKNRYSILTRDQRATIELEVDSSVGIIIHEAIKAAAEKHEVSMAEALILLTTGKVEPEAARVVLHTYQASDVEDAPVYVEGHGWQVENIPAQAVTKRDLSTKPKATNGYGPATLVRKYVEGRDGTCRAAGCGMPAWLCQLDHRINYADGGPTHPDNMVALCQHHHNMKTDGRAFYFLDPDTGDVVWLFEDGTWAITEPSGPLAPKNKRWARSVAQDIEGYRARKHREAQELKAELDQEQQANTNKKTAYGKGDEEIPF
;
A
#
# COMPACT_ATOMS: atom_id res chain seq x y z
N MET A 1 1.34 16.58 13.29
CA MET A 1 0.96 16.22 14.67
C MET A 1 -0.42 15.58 14.61
N LEU A 2 -0.70 14.54 15.41
CA LEU A 2 -2.03 13.93 15.43
C LEU A 2 -3.07 14.96 15.87
N ASP A 3 -4.09 15.17 15.04
CA ASP A 3 -5.22 16.03 15.37
C ASP A 3 -6.31 15.22 16.09
N LEU A 4 -7.30 15.93 16.64
CA LEU A 4 -8.41 15.30 17.37
C LEU A 4 -9.19 14.28 16.50
N PRO A 5 -9.51 14.56 15.21
CA PRO A 5 -10.10 13.57 14.32
C PRO A 5 -9.28 12.28 14.17
N ALA A 6 -7.96 12.37 14.04
CA ALA A 6 -7.09 11.20 13.96
C ALA A 6 -7.10 10.39 15.26
N LEU A 7 -7.05 11.05 16.42
CA LEU A 7 -7.13 10.39 17.73
C LEU A 7 -8.47 9.66 17.91
N ILE A 8 -9.59 10.30 17.55
CA ILE A 8 -10.92 9.68 17.56
C ILE A 8 -10.97 8.46 16.64
N ALA A 9 -10.35 8.54 15.45
CA ALA A 9 -10.31 7.41 14.53
C ALA A 9 -9.52 6.22 15.07
N ILE A 10 -8.42 6.46 15.79
CA ILE A 10 -7.63 5.43 16.46
C ILE A 10 -8.45 4.80 17.60
N ASP A 11 -8.99 5.62 18.49
CA ASP A 11 -9.76 5.18 19.66
C ASP A 11 -10.99 4.34 19.26
N GLN A 12 -11.79 4.82 18.30
CA GLN A 12 -12.98 4.09 17.82
C GLN A 12 -12.67 2.70 17.25
N VAL A 13 -11.46 2.50 16.72
CA VAL A 13 -11.05 1.20 16.18
C VAL A 13 -10.45 0.33 17.29
N MET A 14 -9.61 0.90 18.17
CA MET A 14 -9.03 0.21 19.32
C MET A 14 -10.09 -0.29 20.30
N ALA A 15 -11.14 0.47 20.54
CA ALA A 15 -12.24 0.10 21.45
C ALA A 15 -12.90 -1.24 21.08
N LYS A 16 -12.77 -1.69 19.82
CA LYS A 16 -13.33 -2.96 19.35
C LYS A 16 -12.59 -4.18 19.88
N LEU A 17 -11.34 -4.03 20.31
CA LEU A 17 -10.57 -5.09 20.97
C LEU A 17 -11.08 -5.40 22.38
N GLY A 18 -12.02 -4.62 22.92
CA GLY A 18 -12.53 -4.79 24.28
C GLY A 18 -11.45 -4.52 25.32
N GLN A 19 -10.93 -5.59 25.93
CA GLN A 19 -9.83 -5.54 26.91
C GLN A 19 -8.58 -6.24 26.34
N PRO A 20 -7.90 -5.65 25.35
CA PRO A 20 -6.69 -6.24 24.79
C PRO A 20 -5.59 -6.36 25.85
N SER A 21 -4.75 -7.38 25.71
CA SER A 21 -3.56 -7.50 26.56
C SER A 21 -2.60 -6.33 26.34
N THR A 22 -1.78 -6.03 27.35
CA THR A 22 -0.75 -4.98 27.26
C THR A 22 0.21 -5.20 26.09
N GLU A 23 0.48 -6.46 25.74
CA GLU A 23 1.33 -6.82 24.60
C GLU A 23 0.71 -6.43 23.26
N VAL A 24 -0.59 -6.67 23.07
CA VAL A 24 -1.32 -6.27 21.85
C VAL A 24 -1.34 -4.75 21.71
N VAL A 25 -1.63 -4.03 22.81
CA VAL A 25 -1.63 -2.56 22.80
C VAL A 25 -0.24 -2.02 22.45
N ALA A 26 0.82 -2.55 23.07
CA ALA A 26 2.19 -2.11 22.79
C ALA A 26 2.63 -2.42 21.36
N ALA A 27 2.21 -3.56 20.79
CA ALA A 27 2.50 -3.93 19.41
C ALA A 27 1.83 -2.95 18.42
N ILE A 28 0.55 -2.64 18.63
CA ILE A 28 -0.21 -1.69 17.80
C ILE A 28 0.39 -0.29 17.93
N ASP A 29 0.67 0.18 19.14
CA ASP A 29 1.26 1.50 19.38
C ASP A 29 2.62 1.64 18.70
N ALA A 30 3.52 0.66 18.86
CA ALA A 30 4.81 0.67 18.21
C ALA A 30 4.71 0.63 16.67
N ALA A 31 3.75 -0.13 16.12
CA ALA A 31 3.50 -0.15 14.69
C ALA A 31 2.98 1.21 14.18
N LEU A 32 2.08 1.83 14.93
CA LEU A 32 1.47 3.11 14.58
C LEU A 32 2.48 4.26 14.70
N ALA A 33 3.25 4.32 15.79
CA ALA A 33 4.29 5.33 15.99
C ALA A 33 5.34 5.30 14.87
N ARG A 34 5.80 4.10 14.48
CA ARG A 34 6.72 3.93 13.33
C ARG A 34 6.11 4.41 12.02
N TRP A 35 4.81 4.21 11.81
CA TRP A 35 4.14 4.59 10.56
C TRP A 35 3.82 6.08 10.50
N LEU A 36 3.46 6.71 11.62
CA LEU A 36 3.11 8.12 11.70
C LEU A 36 4.32 9.05 11.78
N THR A 37 5.49 8.54 12.18
CA THR A 37 6.71 9.35 12.28
C THR A 37 7.25 9.66 10.88
N PRO A 38 7.26 10.93 10.45
CA PRO A 38 7.85 11.31 9.17
C PRO A 38 9.34 10.97 9.17
N THR A 39 9.81 10.38 8.08
CA THR A 39 11.23 10.03 7.89
C THR A 39 11.91 10.90 6.86
N LYS A 40 11.15 11.75 6.17
CA LYS A 40 11.61 12.61 5.07
C LYS A 40 11.05 14.02 5.22
N PRO A 41 11.77 15.05 4.74
CA PRO A 41 11.23 16.40 4.70
C PRO A 41 9.98 16.46 3.81
N ASN A 42 8.98 17.21 4.24
CA ASN A 42 7.73 17.42 3.50
C ASN A 42 6.97 16.12 3.13
N GLN A 43 7.19 15.06 3.92
CA GLN A 43 6.42 13.82 3.82
C GLN A 43 4.97 14.09 4.23
N VAL A 44 4.03 13.75 3.34
CA VAL A 44 2.60 13.93 3.58
C VAL A 44 2.17 13.06 4.76
N PHE A 45 1.55 13.70 5.75
CA PHE A 45 1.01 13.00 6.90
C PHE A 45 -0.24 12.19 6.50
N PRO A 46 -0.44 10.97 7.02
CA PRO A 46 -1.62 10.18 6.68
C PRO A 46 -2.94 10.87 7.02
N THR A 47 -3.92 10.76 6.13
CA THR A 47 -5.29 11.26 6.35
C THR A 47 -6.02 10.43 7.41
N THR A 48 -7.06 10.99 8.04
CA THR A 48 -7.91 10.27 9.01
C THR A 48 -8.48 8.97 8.45
N SER A 49 -8.84 8.95 7.15
CA SER A 49 -9.33 7.75 6.47
C SER A 49 -8.25 6.67 6.37
N GLN A 50 -7.02 7.07 6.00
CA GLN A 50 -5.87 6.16 5.96
C GLN A 50 -5.52 5.65 7.36
N ILE A 51 -5.56 6.50 8.39
CA ILE A 51 -5.36 6.10 9.79
C ILE A 51 -6.42 5.08 10.22
N ARG A 52 -7.70 5.35 9.98
CA ARG A 52 -8.80 4.43 10.30
C ARG A 52 -8.68 3.08 9.58
N ARG A 53 -8.26 3.10 8.31
CA ARG A 53 -8.00 1.86 7.54
C ARG A 53 -6.82 1.10 8.14
N ARG A 54 -5.70 1.78 8.39
CA ARG A 54 -4.50 1.20 8.99
C ARG A 54 -4.77 0.55 10.34
N MET A 55 -5.52 1.24 11.19
CA MET A 55 -5.92 0.72 12.50
C MET A 55 -6.80 -0.51 12.39
N ARG A 56 -7.74 -0.55 11.44
CA ARG A 56 -8.59 -1.74 11.22
C ARG A 56 -7.77 -2.93 10.76
N ASP A 57 -6.84 -2.70 9.84
CA ASP A 57 -5.93 -3.75 9.38
C ASP A 57 -5.08 -4.29 10.54
N LEU A 58 -4.56 -3.43 11.41
CA LEU A 58 -3.81 -3.83 12.61
C LEU A 58 -4.68 -4.64 13.58
N VAL A 59 -5.84 -4.11 13.96
CA VAL A 59 -6.76 -4.80 14.88
C VAL A 59 -7.14 -6.18 14.35
N LYS A 60 -7.47 -6.29 13.06
CA LYS A 60 -7.88 -7.56 12.44
C LYS A 60 -6.78 -8.61 12.40
N VAL A 61 -5.51 -8.20 12.31
CA VAL A 61 -4.36 -9.12 12.40
C VAL A 61 -4.21 -9.69 13.81
N HIS A 62 -4.65 -8.97 14.84
CA HIS A 62 -4.52 -9.40 16.24
C HIS A 62 -5.76 -10.12 16.78
N ASP A 63 -6.94 -9.80 16.26
CA ASP A 63 -8.20 -10.43 16.64
C ASP A 63 -9.15 -10.43 15.43
N ASP A 64 -9.21 -11.57 14.76
CA ASP A 64 -10.07 -11.82 13.60
C ASP A 64 -11.50 -12.19 13.99
N SER A 65 -11.76 -12.46 15.28
CA SER A 65 -13.09 -12.67 15.83
C SER A 65 -13.88 -11.36 15.97
N ILE A 66 -13.19 -10.22 15.88
CA ILE A 66 -13.82 -8.89 15.80
C ILE A 66 -14.49 -8.76 14.43
N ALA A 67 -15.75 -9.17 14.38
CA ALA A 67 -16.67 -8.68 13.39
C ALA A 67 -16.72 -7.15 13.53
N VAL A 68 -16.11 -6.44 12.57
CA VAL A 68 -16.41 -5.02 12.39
C VAL A 68 -17.89 -4.98 12.04
N GLU A 69 -18.74 -4.71 13.03
CA GLU A 69 -20.15 -4.46 12.79
C GLU A 69 -20.22 -3.37 11.72
N ASP A 70 -20.61 -3.78 10.53
CA ASP A 70 -20.65 -2.91 9.39
C ASP A 70 -21.89 -2.03 9.55
N LYS A 71 -21.73 -0.90 10.25
CA LYS A 71 -22.78 0.11 10.38
C LYS A 71 -23.08 0.81 9.04
N ARG A 72 -22.51 0.35 7.92
CA ARG A 72 -22.89 0.82 6.58
C ARG A 72 -24.40 0.70 6.46
N THR A 73 -25.00 1.81 6.06
CA THR A 73 -26.42 1.90 5.74
C THR A 73 -26.81 0.78 4.77
N LYS A 74 -28.06 0.31 4.87
CA LYS A 74 -28.67 -0.57 3.87
C LYS A 74 -28.32 -0.07 2.46
N ASN A 75 -28.17 -0.99 1.50
CA ASN A 75 -27.93 -0.64 0.10
C ASN A 75 -28.83 0.54 -0.30
N ARG A 76 -28.21 1.64 -0.72
CA ARG A 76 -28.93 2.86 -1.07
C ARG A 76 -28.98 2.97 -2.58
N TYR A 77 -30.18 3.14 -3.11
CA TYR A 77 -30.40 3.48 -4.50
C TYR A 77 -31.06 4.85 -4.57
N SER A 78 -30.56 5.71 -5.44
CA SER A 78 -31.20 6.98 -5.74
C SER A 78 -31.03 7.35 -7.20
N ILE A 79 -32.02 8.06 -7.74
CA ILE A 79 -31.98 8.63 -9.08
C ILE A 79 -32.32 10.11 -8.97
N LEU A 80 -31.49 10.95 -9.58
CA LEU A 80 -31.71 12.38 -9.71
C LEU A 80 -31.85 12.73 -11.19
N THR A 81 -33.01 13.22 -11.59
CA THR A 81 -33.25 13.73 -12.95
C THR A 81 -33.03 15.24 -12.99
N ARG A 82 -32.34 15.71 -14.02
CA ARG A 82 -32.17 17.14 -14.36
C ARG A 82 -32.30 17.29 -15.88
N ASP A 83 -33.37 17.94 -16.31
CA ASP A 83 -33.73 18.10 -17.72
C ASP A 83 -33.68 16.78 -18.49
N GLN A 84 -32.83 16.68 -19.52
CA GLN A 84 -32.66 15.51 -20.37
C GLN A 84 -31.63 14.51 -19.83
N ARG A 85 -31.16 14.65 -18.57
CA ARG A 85 -30.18 13.76 -17.97
C ARG A 85 -30.69 13.18 -16.65
N ALA A 86 -30.27 11.96 -16.36
CA ALA A 86 -30.44 11.33 -15.06
C ALA A 86 -29.09 10.86 -14.54
N THR A 87 -28.88 11.01 -13.23
CA THR A 87 -27.77 10.39 -12.49
C THR A 87 -28.36 9.31 -11.60
N ILE A 88 -27.83 8.10 -11.70
CA ILE A 88 -28.18 6.98 -10.84
C ILE A 88 -27.01 6.72 -9.90
N GLU A 89 -27.27 6.70 -8.60
CA GLU A 89 -26.29 6.35 -7.58
C GLU A 89 -26.72 5.08 -6.85
N LEU A 90 -25.80 4.11 -6.78
CA LEU A 90 -25.94 2.88 -6.04
C LEU A 90 -24.82 2.79 -5.00
N GLU A 91 -25.18 2.73 -3.73
CA GLU A 91 -24.29 2.50 -2.61
C GLU A 91 -24.53 1.07 -2.09
N VAL A 92 -23.53 0.20 -2.17
CA VAL A 92 -23.57 -1.21 -1.77
C VAL A 92 -22.31 -1.59 -1.01
N ASP A 93 -22.27 -2.77 -0.39
CA ASP A 93 -21.02 -3.31 0.14
C ASP A 93 -19.93 -3.39 -0.94
N SER A 94 -18.69 -3.17 -0.52
CA SER A 94 -17.50 -3.21 -1.37
C SER A 94 -17.36 -4.50 -2.19
N SER A 95 -17.67 -5.66 -1.63
CA SER A 95 -17.59 -6.93 -2.35
C SER A 95 -18.65 -7.02 -3.46
N VAL A 96 -19.88 -6.56 -3.17
CA VAL A 96 -20.97 -6.49 -4.16
C VAL A 96 -20.65 -5.46 -5.24
N GLY A 97 -20.10 -4.31 -4.87
CA GLY A 97 -19.67 -3.27 -5.80
C GLY A 97 -18.59 -3.76 -6.77
N ILE A 98 -17.63 -4.56 -6.29
CA ILE A 98 -16.59 -5.19 -7.14
C ILE A 98 -17.24 -6.17 -8.12
N ILE A 99 -18.19 -7.00 -7.67
CA ILE A 99 -18.90 -7.95 -8.54
C ILE A 99 -19.66 -7.21 -9.66
N ILE A 100 -20.38 -6.16 -9.30
CA ILE A 100 -21.12 -5.32 -10.26
C ILE A 100 -20.13 -4.68 -11.26
N HIS A 101 -19.02 -4.13 -10.77
CA HIS A 101 -17.99 -3.52 -11.62
C HIS A 101 -17.41 -4.51 -12.63
N GLU A 102 -17.03 -5.71 -12.19
CA GLU A 102 -16.49 -6.75 -13.07
C GLU A 102 -17.53 -7.25 -14.09
N ALA A 103 -18.81 -7.35 -13.71
CA ALA A 103 -19.87 -7.70 -14.65
C ALA A 103 -20.07 -6.62 -15.74
N ILE A 104 -20.08 -5.33 -15.36
CA ILE A 104 -20.17 -4.21 -16.31
C ILE A 104 -18.96 -4.21 -17.23
N LYS A 105 -17.76 -4.43 -16.68
CA LYS A 105 -16.51 -4.46 -17.44
C LYS A 105 -16.48 -5.60 -18.45
N ALA A 106 -16.84 -6.81 -18.03
CA ALA A 106 -16.93 -7.96 -18.94
C ALA A 106 -17.92 -7.71 -20.09
N ALA A 107 -19.08 -7.12 -19.79
CA ALA A 107 -20.05 -6.74 -20.81
C ALA A 107 -19.50 -5.64 -21.75
N ALA A 108 -18.81 -4.63 -21.21
CA ALA A 108 -18.22 -3.55 -21.99
C ALA A 108 -17.17 -4.08 -22.99
N GLU A 109 -16.26 -4.94 -22.55
CA GLU A 109 -15.24 -5.56 -23.38
C GLU A 109 -15.86 -6.45 -24.47
N LYS A 110 -16.80 -7.32 -24.10
CA LYS A 110 -17.45 -8.26 -25.03
C LYS A 110 -18.25 -7.56 -26.13
N HIS A 111 -18.96 -6.50 -25.78
CA HIS A 111 -19.82 -5.77 -26.69
C HIS A 111 -19.13 -4.57 -27.35
N GLU A 112 -17.84 -4.34 -27.05
CA GLU A 112 -17.04 -3.22 -27.57
C GLU A 112 -17.69 -1.85 -27.34
N VAL A 113 -18.30 -1.68 -26.16
CA VAL A 113 -19.00 -0.45 -25.76
C VAL A 113 -18.37 0.19 -24.53
N SER A 114 -18.75 1.43 -24.23
CA SER A 114 -18.34 2.07 -22.98
C SER A 114 -18.92 1.34 -21.76
N MET A 115 -18.26 1.45 -20.60
CA MET A 115 -18.80 0.95 -19.32
C MET A 115 -20.23 1.47 -19.04
N ALA A 116 -20.51 2.72 -19.42
CA ALA A 116 -21.82 3.33 -19.23
C ALA A 116 -22.89 2.65 -20.11
N GLU A 117 -22.57 2.43 -21.38
CA GLU A 117 -23.47 1.74 -22.31
C GLU A 117 -23.66 0.27 -21.91
N ALA A 118 -22.59 -0.41 -21.46
CA ALA A 118 -22.68 -1.77 -20.96
C ALA A 118 -23.62 -1.88 -19.75
N LEU A 119 -23.55 -0.94 -18.81
CA LEU A 119 -24.48 -0.87 -17.68
C LEU A 119 -25.94 -0.65 -18.15
N ILE A 120 -26.15 0.21 -19.16
CA ILE A 120 -27.48 0.41 -19.77
C ILE A 120 -27.99 -0.90 -20.37
N LEU A 121 -27.18 -1.58 -21.18
CA LEU A 121 -27.57 -2.84 -21.82
C LEU A 121 -27.92 -3.92 -20.79
N LEU A 122 -27.10 -4.06 -19.74
CA LEU A 122 -27.33 -5.03 -18.65
C LEU A 122 -28.62 -4.72 -17.89
N THR A 123 -28.82 -3.46 -17.47
CA THR A 123 -29.99 -3.08 -16.65
C THR A 123 -31.29 -3.02 -17.44
N THR A 124 -31.22 -2.85 -18.76
CA THR A 124 -32.39 -2.90 -19.65
C THR A 124 -32.69 -4.30 -20.18
N GLY A 125 -31.92 -5.32 -19.78
CA GLY A 125 -32.09 -6.71 -20.21
C GLY A 125 -31.77 -6.94 -21.69
N LYS A 126 -31.04 -6.03 -22.33
CA LYS A 126 -30.59 -6.19 -23.73
C LYS A 126 -29.40 -7.14 -23.86
N VAL A 127 -28.64 -7.32 -22.77
CA VAL A 127 -27.58 -8.32 -22.65
C VAL A 127 -27.72 -9.03 -21.31
N GLU A 128 -27.52 -10.34 -21.31
CA GLU A 128 -27.53 -11.14 -20.08
C GLU A 128 -26.21 -10.93 -19.32
N PRO A 129 -26.24 -10.82 -17.97
CA PRO A 129 -25.02 -10.89 -17.19
C PRO A 129 -24.43 -12.29 -17.37
N GLU A 130 -23.22 -12.37 -17.92
CA GLU A 130 -22.45 -13.60 -17.79
C GLU A 130 -22.30 -13.90 -16.29
N ALA A 131 -22.29 -15.19 -15.92
CA ALA A 131 -21.94 -15.59 -14.56
C ALA A 131 -20.60 -14.94 -14.24
N ALA A 132 -20.65 -13.82 -13.50
CA ALA A 132 -19.53 -12.90 -13.40
C ALA A 132 -18.43 -13.70 -12.72
N ARG A 133 -17.41 -14.09 -13.50
CA ARG A 133 -16.23 -14.72 -12.95
C ARG A 133 -15.58 -13.67 -12.07
N VAL A 134 -15.87 -13.71 -10.77
CA VAL A 134 -15.30 -12.78 -9.81
C VAL A 134 -13.83 -13.12 -9.65
N VAL A 135 -12.97 -12.29 -10.22
CA VAL A 135 -11.53 -12.41 -10.04
C VAL A 135 -11.12 -11.52 -8.90
N LEU A 136 -10.90 -12.12 -7.73
CA LEU A 136 -10.28 -11.43 -6.62
C LEU A 136 -8.76 -11.46 -6.80
N HIS A 137 -8.16 -10.28 -6.84
CA HIS A 137 -6.72 -10.14 -6.80
C HIS A 137 -6.26 -10.08 -5.35
N THR A 138 -5.48 -11.09 -4.97
CA THR A 138 -4.95 -11.23 -3.62
C THR A 138 -3.42 -11.21 -3.63
N TYR A 139 -2.86 -10.75 -2.52
CA TYR A 139 -1.41 -10.72 -2.28
C TYR A 139 -1.14 -11.41 -0.95
N GLN A 140 -0.31 -12.45 -0.99
CA GLN A 140 0.08 -13.24 0.17
C GLN A 140 1.56 -13.53 0.07
N ALA A 141 2.28 -13.44 1.18
CA ALA A 141 3.69 -13.84 1.21
C ALA A 141 3.78 -15.37 1.09
N SER A 142 4.69 -15.85 0.24
CA SER A 142 4.88 -17.28 0.00
C SER A 142 5.90 -17.92 0.95
N ASP A 143 6.69 -17.10 1.62
CA ASP A 143 7.80 -17.48 2.51
C ASP A 143 7.43 -17.45 4.00
N VAL A 144 6.18 -17.08 4.32
CA VAL A 144 5.67 -17.04 5.69
C VAL A 144 4.48 -18.00 5.80
N GLU A 145 4.59 -18.97 6.69
CA GLU A 145 3.48 -19.87 7.04
C GLU A 145 2.32 -19.06 7.64
N ASP A 146 1.09 -19.35 7.20
CA ASP A 146 -0.13 -18.64 7.58
C ASP A 146 -0.08 -17.11 7.36
N ALA A 147 0.66 -16.65 6.35
CA ALA A 147 0.73 -15.24 6.01
C ALA A 147 -0.67 -14.65 5.74
N PRO A 148 -1.00 -13.47 6.27
CA PRO A 148 -2.26 -12.82 5.98
C PRO A 148 -2.39 -12.50 4.49
N VAL A 149 -3.60 -12.57 3.97
CA VAL A 149 -3.95 -12.30 2.58
C VAL A 149 -4.46 -10.88 2.44
N TYR A 150 -3.78 -10.04 1.66
CA TYR A 150 -4.32 -8.75 1.26
C TYR A 150 -5.23 -8.91 0.05
N VAL A 151 -6.46 -8.44 0.15
CA VAL A 151 -7.46 -8.46 -0.92
C VAL A 151 -7.59 -7.07 -1.50
N GLU A 152 -7.40 -6.95 -2.81
CA GLU A 152 -7.58 -5.68 -3.50
C GLU A 152 -8.98 -5.10 -3.23
N GLY A 153 -9.04 -3.83 -2.81
CA GLY A 153 -10.28 -3.16 -2.41
C GLY A 153 -10.84 -3.52 -1.04
N HIS A 154 -10.40 -4.61 -0.41
CA HIS A 154 -10.97 -5.11 0.85
C HIS A 154 -9.98 -5.12 2.03
N GLY A 155 -8.66 -5.19 1.79
CA GLY A 155 -7.62 -5.12 2.83
C GLY A 155 -7.13 -6.47 3.34
N TRP A 156 -6.42 -6.48 4.46
CA TRP A 156 -5.81 -7.69 5.03
C TRP A 156 -6.86 -8.64 5.65
N GLN A 157 -6.64 -9.93 5.46
CA GLN A 157 -7.47 -11.04 5.94
C GLN A 157 -6.54 -12.10 6.54
N VAL A 158 -6.98 -12.77 7.60
CA VAL A 158 -6.21 -13.84 8.24
C VAL A 158 -6.56 -15.20 7.62
N GLU A 159 -7.81 -15.37 7.17
CA GLU A 159 -8.28 -16.60 6.54
C GLU A 159 -8.07 -16.63 5.01
N ASN A 160 -7.94 -17.84 4.48
CA ASN A 160 -7.94 -18.07 3.04
C ASN A 160 -9.31 -17.75 2.44
N ILE A 161 -9.30 -17.01 1.34
CA ILE A 161 -10.53 -16.69 0.61
C ILE A 161 -10.93 -17.92 -0.20
N PRO A 162 -12.15 -18.45 -0.03
CA PRO A 162 -12.62 -19.58 -0.82
C PRO A 162 -12.69 -19.19 -2.30
N ALA A 163 -12.03 -19.95 -3.16
CA ALA A 163 -11.99 -19.73 -4.60
C ALA A 163 -12.24 -21.04 -5.36
N GLN A 164 -13.05 -20.98 -6.41
CA GLN A 164 -13.30 -22.13 -7.29
C GLN A 164 -12.08 -22.47 -8.16
N ALA A 165 -11.24 -21.48 -8.46
CA ALA A 165 -10.00 -21.63 -9.20
C ALA A 165 -8.97 -20.57 -8.76
N VAL A 166 -7.69 -20.93 -8.73
CA VAL A 166 -6.59 -20.05 -8.29
C VAL A 166 -5.51 -19.98 -9.37
N THR A 167 -5.16 -18.76 -9.78
CA THR A 167 -3.98 -18.50 -10.61
C THR A 167 -2.94 -17.75 -9.79
N LYS A 168 -1.82 -18.40 -9.49
CA LYS A 168 -0.69 -17.78 -8.78
C LYS A 168 0.21 -17.02 -9.74
N ARG A 169 0.66 -15.84 -9.34
CA ARG A 169 1.65 -15.03 -10.05
C ARG A 169 2.73 -14.62 -9.08
N ASP A 170 3.98 -14.81 -9.45
CA ASP A 170 5.10 -14.32 -8.66
C ASP A 170 5.27 -12.81 -8.88
N LEU A 171 5.14 -12.05 -7.79
CA LEU A 171 5.36 -10.60 -7.73
C LEU A 171 6.45 -10.25 -6.70
N SER A 172 7.26 -11.23 -6.29
CA SER A 172 8.40 -11.03 -5.39
C SER A 172 9.44 -10.08 -6.01
N THR A 173 9.58 -10.14 -7.34
CA THR A 173 10.44 -9.30 -8.16
C THR A 173 9.63 -8.36 -9.05
N LYS A 174 10.24 -7.23 -9.45
CA LYS A 174 9.61 -6.29 -10.38
C LYS A 174 9.42 -6.95 -11.76
N PRO A 175 8.23 -6.85 -12.38
CA PRO A 175 8.05 -7.28 -13.76
C PRO A 175 8.97 -6.53 -14.73
N LYS A 176 9.34 -7.21 -15.82
CA LYS A 176 9.98 -6.58 -16.97
C LYS A 176 9.03 -5.60 -17.66
N ALA A 177 9.61 -4.67 -18.41
CA ALA A 177 8.87 -3.69 -19.19
C ALA A 177 8.04 -4.41 -20.27
N THR A 178 6.87 -3.86 -20.59
CA THR A 178 6.00 -4.41 -21.62
C THR A 178 6.08 -3.58 -22.88
N ASN A 179 6.04 -4.24 -24.03
CA ASN A 179 5.95 -3.57 -25.33
C ASN A 179 4.53 -3.05 -25.53
N GLY A 180 4.35 -1.73 -25.46
CA GLY A 180 3.09 -1.05 -25.72
C GLY A 180 2.72 -0.04 -24.63
N TYR A 181 1.76 0.83 -24.96
CA TYR A 181 1.24 1.85 -24.06
C TYR A 181 0.46 1.25 -22.87
N GLY A 182 -0.38 0.24 -23.13
CA GLY A 182 -1.16 -0.42 -22.09
C GLY A 182 -0.32 -1.35 -21.21
N PRO A 183 -0.36 -1.21 -19.86
CA PRO A 183 0.40 -2.09 -18.98
C PRO A 183 -0.20 -3.50 -19.00
N ALA A 184 0.64 -4.52 -19.23
CA ALA A 184 0.21 -5.90 -19.07
C ALA A 184 -0.23 -6.17 -17.63
N THR A 185 -1.07 -7.19 -17.43
CA THR A 185 -1.66 -7.51 -16.12
C THR A 185 -0.63 -7.62 -15.00
N LEU A 186 0.57 -8.15 -15.27
CA LEU A 186 1.61 -8.31 -14.25
C LEU A 186 2.22 -6.97 -13.82
N VAL A 187 2.50 -6.06 -14.76
CA VAL A 187 2.93 -4.68 -14.47
C VAL A 187 1.84 -3.95 -13.70
N ARG A 188 0.59 -4.06 -14.17
CA ARG A 188 -0.54 -3.40 -13.52
C ARG A 188 -0.71 -3.83 -12.07
N LYS A 189 -0.78 -5.14 -11.83
CA LYS A 189 -1.00 -5.68 -10.49
C LYS A 189 0.20 -5.48 -9.56
N TYR A 190 1.42 -5.38 -10.12
CA TYR A 190 2.57 -4.96 -9.35
C TYR A 190 2.45 -3.50 -8.88
N VAL A 191 2.13 -2.57 -9.79
CA VAL A 191 2.01 -1.14 -9.46
C VAL A 191 0.84 -0.91 -8.49
N GLU A 192 -0.32 -1.52 -8.72
CA GLU A 192 -1.48 -1.45 -7.82
C GLU A 192 -1.15 -2.00 -6.42
N GLY A 193 -0.45 -3.14 -6.37
CA GLY A 193 0.01 -3.76 -5.12
C GLY A 193 1.11 -2.97 -4.41
N ARG A 194 1.96 -2.24 -5.13
CA ARG A 194 2.95 -1.32 -4.54
C ARG A 194 2.24 -0.11 -3.96
N ASP A 195 1.42 0.54 -4.78
CA ASP A 195 0.88 1.86 -4.51
C ASP A 195 -0.26 1.83 -3.47
N GLY A 196 -1.16 0.85 -3.58
CA GLY A 196 -2.32 0.64 -2.69
C GLY A 196 -3.41 1.71 -2.81
N THR A 197 -3.03 2.97 -3.00
CA THR A 197 -3.91 4.13 -3.28
C THR A 197 -3.27 5.05 -4.31
N CYS A 198 -4.05 5.99 -4.83
CA CYS A 198 -3.57 7.08 -5.67
C CYS A 198 -2.37 7.78 -5.02
N ARG A 199 -1.30 7.99 -5.80
CA ARG A 199 -0.01 8.46 -5.29
C ARG A 199 0.08 9.98 -5.11
N ALA A 200 -0.92 10.73 -5.55
CA ALA A 200 -1.05 12.16 -5.24
C ALA A 200 -1.21 12.40 -3.73
N ALA A 201 -0.68 13.52 -3.25
CA ALA A 201 -0.70 13.89 -1.83
C ALA A 201 -2.13 13.85 -1.24
N GLY A 202 -2.30 13.08 -0.16
CA GLY A 202 -3.57 12.99 0.57
C GLY A 202 -4.70 12.24 -0.12
N CYS A 203 -4.50 11.70 -1.33
CA CYS A 203 -5.56 11.00 -2.04
C CYS A 203 -5.77 9.58 -1.51
N GLY A 204 -7.00 9.25 -1.11
CA GLY A 204 -7.37 7.91 -0.62
C GLY A 204 -7.93 6.96 -1.68
N MET A 205 -8.02 7.39 -2.95
CA MET A 205 -8.63 6.58 -4.02
C MET A 205 -7.87 5.26 -4.17
N PRO A 206 -8.53 4.08 -4.11
CA PRO A 206 -7.85 2.79 -4.25
C PRO A 206 -7.11 2.67 -5.59
N ALA A 207 -5.89 2.11 -5.57
CA ALA A 207 -5.06 2.02 -6.78
C ALA A 207 -5.71 1.22 -7.92
N TRP A 208 -6.53 0.22 -7.60
CA TRP A 208 -7.25 -0.60 -8.59
C TRP A 208 -8.37 0.15 -9.33
N LEU A 209 -8.81 1.30 -8.79
CA LEU A 209 -9.73 2.25 -9.45
C LEU A 209 -8.98 3.38 -10.16
N CYS A 210 -7.65 3.35 -10.14
CA CYS A 210 -6.80 4.39 -10.71
C CYS A 210 -6.27 3.99 -12.09
N GLN A 211 -5.92 5.02 -12.87
CA GLN A 211 -5.09 4.86 -14.05
C GLN A 211 -3.63 4.67 -13.62
N LEU A 212 -2.85 3.96 -14.42
CA LEU A 212 -1.40 3.92 -14.25
C LEU A 212 -0.82 4.99 -15.15
N ASP A 213 -0.31 6.06 -14.54
CA ASP A 213 0.29 7.19 -15.23
C ASP A 213 1.79 6.95 -15.42
N HIS A 214 2.30 7.28 -16.60
CA HIS A 214 3.71 7.23 -16.90
C HIS A 214 4.42 8.50 -16.42
N ARG A 215 5.53 8.35 -15.69
CA ARG A 215 6.36 9.48 -15.22
C ARG A 215 7.04 10.18 -16.39
N ILE A 216 7.74 9.43 -17.23
CA ILE A 216 8.13 9.83 -18.57
C ILE A 216 7.03 9.33 -19.50
N ASN A 217 6.33 10.21 -20.21
CA ASN A 217 5.23 9.78 -21.07
C ASN A 217 5.71 8.74 -22.08
N TYR A 218 4.82 7.80 -22.42
CA TYR A 218 5.13 6.77 -23.41
C TYR A 218 5.52 7.37 -24.78
N ALA A 219 4.85 8.45 -25.20
CA ALA A 219 5.15 9.18 -26.43
C ALA A 219 6.56 9.81 -26.43
N ASP A 220 7.10 10.10 -25.25
CA ASP A 220 8.45 10.64 -25.06
C ASP A 220 9.51 9.52 -24.91
N GLY A 221 9.14 8.26 -25.20
CA GLY A 221 10.00 7.09 -25.08
C GLY A 221 10.04 6.46 -23.68
N GLY A 222 9.15 6.87 -22.78
CA GLY A 222 9.06 6.30 -21.44
C GLY A 222 8.59 4.84 -21.44
N PRO A 223 9.28 3.91 -20.76
CA PRO A 223 8.90 2.51 -20.77
C PRO A 223 7.63 2.26 -19.95
N THR A 224 6.83 1.30 -20.38
CA THR A 224 5.72 0.75 -19.59
C THR A 224 6.29 -0.24 -18.58
N HIS A 225 6.73 0.31 -17.44
CA HIS A 225 7.49 -0.40 -16.41
C HIS A 225 7.11 0.13 -15.02
N PRO A 226 7.13 -0.70 -13.95
CA PRO A 226 6.83 -0.24 -12.60
C PRO A 226 7.63 0.98 -12.13
N ASP A 227 8.90 1.08 -12.55
CA ASP A 227 9.78 2.21 -12.20
C ASP A 227 9.47 3.51 -12.93
N ASN A 228 8.57 3.47 -13.92
CA ASN A 228 8.11 4.64 -14.66
C ASN A 228 6.61 4.85 -14.48
N MET A 229 5.95 4.16 -13.55
CA MET A 229 4.49 4.20 -13.41
C MET A 229 4.03 4.39 -11.97
N VAL A 230 2.94 5.13 -11.78
CA VAL A 230 2.23 5.27 -10.50
C VAL A 230 0.73 5.24 -10.70
N ALA A 231 -0.02 4.78 -9.70
CA ALA A 231 -1.48 4.83 -9.70
C ALA A 231 -1.96 6.27 -9.44
N LEU A 232 -2.71 6.87 -10.37
CA LEU A 232 -3.39 8.16 -10.20
C LEU A 232 -4.89 8.03 -10.51
N CYS A 233 -5.74 8.60 -9.65
CA CYS A 233 -7.15 8.73 -9.99
C CYS A 233 -7.31 9.74 -11.13
N GLN A 234 -8.44 9.68 -11.86
CA GLN A 234 -8.68 10.55 -13.02
C GLN A 234 -8.42 12.04 -12.73
N HIS A 235 -8.82 12.53 -11.55
CA HIS A 235 -8.60 13.91 -11.15
C HIS A 235 -7.11 14.29 -11.11
N HIS A 236 -6.28 13.48 -10.46
CA HIS A 236 -4.84 13.76 -10.33
C HIS A 236 -4.06 13.41 -11.60
N HIS A 237 -4.53 12.43 -12.37
CA HIS A 237 -4.00 12.17 -13.71
C HIS A 237 -4.17 13.41 -14.60
N ASN A 238 -5.36 14.03 -14.57
CA ASN A 238 -5.62 15.27 -15.32
C ASN A 238 -4.74 16.43 -14.85
N MET A 239 -4.56 16.59 -13.54
CA MET A 239 -3.69 17.61 -12.94
C MET A 239 -2.21 17.47 -13.40
N LYS A 240 -1.73 16.25 -13.60
CA LYS A 240 -0.40 16.02 -14.19
C LYS A 240 -0.41 16.33 -15.69
N THR A 241 -1.47 15.89 -16.38
CA THR A 241 -1.61 16.06 -17.83
C THR A 241 -1.66 17.53 -18.25
N ASP A 242 -2.32 18.38 -17.46
CA ASP A 242 -2.45 19.82 -17.73
C ASP A 242 -1.30 20.68 -17.17
N GLY A 243 -0.26 20.04 -16.60
CA GLY A 243 0.97 20.70 -16.18
C GLY A 243 0.94 21.36 -14.80
N ARG A 244 -0.16 21.22 -14.04
CA ARG A 244 -0.26 21.77 -12.67
C ARG A 244 0.56 20.99 -11.64
N ALA A 245 0.93 19.75 -11.96
CA ALA A 245 1.75 18.91 -11.12
C ALA A 245 2.73 18.05 -11.94
N PHE A 246 3.94 17.89 -11.41
CA PHE A 246 4.97 16.98 -11.92
C PHE A 246 5.45 16.08 -10.81
N TYR A 247 5.99 14.90 -11.16
CA TYR A 247 6.56 14.04 -10.14
C TYR A 247 7.80 13.26 -10.57
N PHE A 248 8.59 12.89 -9.55
CA PHE A 248 9.69 11.95 -9.66
C PHE A 248 9.34 10.71 -8.85
N LEU A 249 9.51 9.54 -9.46
CA LEU A 249 9.38 8.26 -8.80
C LEU A 249 10.78 7.72 -8.48
N ASP A 250 11.05 7.47 -7.21
CA ASP A 250 12.22 6.71 -6.80
C ASP A 250 11.95 5.21 -7.06
N PRO A 251 12.70 4.56 -7.96
CA PRO A 251 12.45 3.16 -8.30
C PRO A 251 12.70 2.23 -7.12
N ASP A 252 13.60 2.55 -6.20
CA ASP A 252 14.01 1.62 -5.14
C ASP A 252 13.05 1.66 -3.95
N THR A 253 12.67 2.86 -3.53
CA THR A 253 11.74 3.04 -2.40
C THR A 253 10.28 3.05 -2.82
N GLY A 254 9.98 3.43 -4.08
CA GLY A 254 8.62 3.67 -4.57
C GLY A 254 8.05 5.02 -4.14
N ASP A 255 8.86 5.88 -3.55
CA ASP A 255 8.45 7.22 -3.14
C ASP A 255 8.23 8.13 -4.33
N VAL A 256 7.28 9.04 -4.17
CA VAL A 256 6.95 10.03 -5.18
C VAL A 256 7.18 11.41 -4.63
N VAL A 257 8.07 12.17 -5.28
CA VAL A 257 8.25 13.59 -5.03
C VAL A 257 7.36 14.35 -6.00
N TRP A 258 6.35 15.03 -5.48
CA TRP A 258 5.45 15.92 -6.22
C TRP A 258 5.98 17.34 -6.20
N LEU A 259 5.95 17.99 -7.36
CA LEU A 259 6.20 19.41 -7.56
C LEU A 259 4.91 20.04 -8.11
N PHE A 260 4.43 21.08 -7.47
CA PHE A 260 3.21 21.78 -7.86
C PHE A 260 3.53 23.12 -8.52
N GLU A 261 2.61 23.63 -9.34
CA GLU A 261 2.76 24.90 -10.07
C GLU A 261 2.99 26.10 -9.14
N ASP A 262 2.43 26.07 -7.93
CA ASP A 262 2.60 27.14 -6.92
C ASP A 262 3.98 27.14 -6.23
N GLY A 263 4.90 26.28 -6.67
CA GLY A 263 6.25 26.14 -6.12
C GLY A 263 6.31 25.30 -4.84
N THR A 264 5.19 24.80 -4.35
CA THR A 264 5.17 23.83 -3.26
C THR A 264 5.53 22.43 -3.76
N TRP A 265 5.90 21.56 -2.83
CA TRP A 265 6.23 20.18 -3.13
C TRP A 265 5.74 19.27 -2.02
N ALA A 266 5.73 17.96 -2.25
CA ALA A 266 5.34 16.97 -1.25
C ALA A 266 5.97 15.61 -1.55
N ILE A 267 6.20 14.79 -0.52
CA ILE A 267 6.61 13.38 -0.71
C ILE A 267 5.47 12.46 -0.27
N THR A 268 5.10 11.51 -1.13
CA THR A 268 4.18 10.43 -0.79
C THR A 268 4.88 9.07 -0.82
N GLU A 269 4.51 8.19 0.11
CA GLU A 269 5.12 6.86 0.26
C GLU A 269 4.10 5.75 -0.07
N PRO A 270 4.51 4.66 -0.74
CA PRO A 270 3.58 3.64 -1.20
C PRO A 270 2.95 2.91 -0.02
N SER A 271 1.65 2.60 -0.11
CA SER A 271 0.89 2.04 1.01
C SER A 271 0.33 0.64 0.74
N GLY A 272 0.60 0.06 -0.43
CA GLY A 272 0.11 -1.28 -0.78
C GLY A 272 0.90 -2.41 -0.12
N PRO A 273 0.45 -3.68 -0.27
CA PRO A 273 1.12 -4.85 0.29
C PRO A 273 2.53 -5.11 -0.27
N LEU A 274 2.83 -4.64 -1.49
CA LEU A 274 4.17 -4.77 -2.09
C LEU A 274 5.10 -3.60 -1.77
N ALA A 275 4.61 -2.56 -1.08
CA ALA A 275 5.44 -1.43 -0.67
C ALA A 275 6.58 -1.90 0.25
N PRO A 276 7.84 -1.47 0.03
CA PRO A 276 8.98 -1.94 0.83
C PRO A 276 8.79 -1.80 2.35
N LYS A 277 8.17 -0.70 2.79
CA LYS A 277 7.85 -0.47 4.21
C LYS A 277 6.76 -1.41 4.75
N ASN A 278 5.84 -1.86 3.91
CA ASN A 278 4.72 -2.73 4.29
C ASN A 278 4.99 -4.23 4.08
N LYS A 279 6.01 -4.64 3.32
CA LYS A 279 6.41 -6.06 3.21
C LYS A 279 6.68 -6.72 4.57
N ARG A 280 7.02 -5.92 5.60
CA ARG A 280 7.23 -6.38 6.98
C ARG A 280 5.96 -6.85 7.70
N TRP A 281 4.79 -6.53 7.16
CA TRP A 281 3.48 -6.86 7.74
C TRP A 281 2.94 -8.23 7.36
N ALA A 282 3.62 -8.95 6.46
CA ALA A 282 3.29 -10.33 6.17
C ALA A 282 3.69 -11.30 7.30
N ARG A 283 4.00 -10.80 8.50
CA ARG A 283 4.54 -11.56 9.63
C ARG A 283 3.63 -11.41 10.84
N SER A 284 3.42 -12.51 11.56
CA SER A 284 2.76 -12.48 12.87
C SER A 284 3.61 -11.71 13.89
N VAL A 285 3.00 -11.29 15.01
CA VAL A 285 3.71 -10.59 16.10
C VAL A 285 4.89 -11.42 16.62
N ALA A 286 4.71 -12.73 16.73
CA ALA A 286 5.77 -13.65 17.14
C ALA A 286 6.97 -13.58 16.18
N GLN A 287 6.70 -13.60 14.88
CA GLN A 287 7.73 -13.51 13.83
C GLN A 287 8.39 -12.12 13.76
N ASP A 288 7.65 -11.04 14.02
CA ASP A 288 8.20 -9.68 14.05
C ASP A 288 9.08 -9.46 15.31
N ILE A 289 8.67 -10.00 16.47
CA ILE A 289 9.47 -10.01 17.71
C ILE A 289 10.75 -10.82 17.51
N GLU A 290 10.66 -12.01 16.93
CA GLU A 290 11.82 -12.87 16.68
C GLU A 290 12.78 -12.22 15.68
N GLY A 291 12.27 -11.66 14.59
CA GLY A 291 13.07 -10.90 13.62
C GLY A 291 13.71 -9.63 14.22
N TYR A 292 12.99 -8.92 15.08
CA TYR A 292 13.52 -7.76 15.81
C TYR A 292 14.66 -8.17 16.76
N ARG A 293 14.46 -9.24 17.56
CA ARG A 293 15.47 -9.79 18.47
C ARG A 293 16.69 -10.27 17.72
N ALA A 294 16.52 -11.00 16.62
CA ALA A 294 17.62 -11.47 15.78
C ALA A 294 18.42 -10.32 15.17
N ARG A 295 17.75 -9.27 14.67
CA ARG A 295 18.44 -8.06 14.18
C ARG A 295 19.18 -7.33 15.30
N LYS A 296 18.55 -7.12 16.45
CA LYS A 296 19.19 -6.46 17.60
C LYS A 296 20.38 -7.26 18.13
N HIS A 297 20.30 -8.59 18.09
CA HIS A 297 21.40 -9.47 18.43
C HIS A 297 22.56 -9.31 17.45
N ARG A 298 22.31 -9.27 16.13
CA ARG A 298 23.35 -9.00 15.13
C ARG A 298 23.98 -7.62 15.28
N GLU A 299 23.17 -6.57 15.40
CA GLU A 299 23.67 -5.19 15.63
C GLU A 299 24.56 -5.12 16.89
N ALA A 300 24.19 -5.83 17.96
CA ALA A 300 25.00 -5.90 19.18
C ALA A 300 26.30 -6.72 19.00
N GLN A 301 26.28 -7.78 18.18
CA GLN A 301 27.47 -8.56 17.85
C GLN A 301 28.45 -7.77 16.97
N GLU A 302 27.94 -7.03 15.98
CA GLU A 302 28.72 -6.14 15.12
C GLU A 302 29.39 -5.03 15.95
N LEU A 303 28.62 -4.33 16.79
CA LEU A 303 29.17 -3.30 17.68
C LEU A 303 30.23 -3.87 18.65
N LYS A 304 30.03 -5.08 19.17
CA LYS A 304 31.02 -5.72 20.03
C LYS A 304 32.32 -6.00 19.26
N ALA A 305 32.22 -6.51 18.04
CA ALA A 305 33.39 -6.78 17.21
C ALA A 305 34.17 -5.50 16.88
N GLU A 306 33.48 -4.39 16.61
CA GLU A 306 34.10 -3.08 16.41
C GLU A 306 34.85 -2.60 17.66
N LEU A 307 34.21 -2.67 18.84
CA LEU A 307 34.81 -2.26 20.11
C LEU A 307 36.02 -3.13 20.50
N ASP A 308 35.95 -4.44 20.25
CA ASP A 308 37.06 -5.38 20.51
C ASP A 308 38.25 -5.08 19.58
N GLN A 309 38.01 -4.72 18.31
CA GLN A 309 39.05 -4.29 17.38
C GLN A 309 39.69 -2.96 17.79
N GLU A 310 38.90 -1.99 18.24
CA GLU A 310 39.40 -0.71 18.76
C GLU A 310 40.25 -0.90 20.02
N GLN A 311 39.84 -1.80 20.93
CA GLN A 311 40.62 -2.13 22.12
C GLN A 311 41.93 -2.83 21.78
N GLN A 312 41.95 -3.77 20.83
CA GLN A 312 43.18 -4.39 20.34
C GLN A 312 44.11 -3.37 19.68
N ALA A 313 43.58 -2.47 18.85
CA ALA A 313 44.35 -1.40 18.23
C ALA A 313 44.97 -0.45 19.27
N ASN A 314 44.22 -0.10 20.32
CA ASN A 314 44.72 0.75 21.41
C ASN A 314 45.73 0.03 22.31
N THR A 315 45.56 -1.28 22.55
CA THR A 315 46.51 -2.09 23.31
C THR A 315 47.82 -2.24 22.55
N ASN A 316 47.76 -2.49 21.23
CA ASN A 316 48.93 -2.56 20.35
C ASN A 316 49.67 -1.22 20.25
N LYS A 317 48.94 -0.09 20.26
CA LYS A 317 49.56 1.24 20.36
C LYS A 317 50.29 1.43 21.70
N LYS A 318 49.68 1.06 22.83
CA LYS A 318 50.32 1.17 24.16
C LYS A 318 51.55 0.27 24.32
N THR A 319 51.53 -0.95 23.78
CA THR A 319 52.70 -1.85 23.82
C THR A 319 53.83 -1.38 22.90
N ALA A 320 53.52 -0.69 21.80
CA ALA A 320 54.52 -0.03 20.96
C ALA A 320 55.19 1.16 21.67
N TYR A 321 54.43 1.98 22.41
CA TYR A 321 54.99 3.07 23.23
C TYR A 321 55.80 2.56 24.43
N GLY A 322 55.43 1.44 25.06
CA GLY A 322 56.16 0.85 26.19
C GLY A 322 57.43 0.07 25.83
N LYS A 323 57.73 -0.13 24.53
CA LYS A 323 58.98 -0.73 24.04
C LYS A 323 60.00 0.31 23.55
N GLY A 324 59.67 1.59 23.61
CA GLY A 324 60.46 2.70 23.09
C GLY A 324 61.29 3.47 24.13
N ASP A 325 61.59 2.89 25.30
CA ASP A 325 62.59 3.45 26.22
C ASP A 325 63.99 2.95 25.79
N GLU A 326 64.52 3.54 24.71
CA GLU A 326 65.95 3.50 24.43
C GLU A 326 66.67 4.51 25.33
N GLU A 327 67.73 4.05 25.99
CA GLU A 327 68.59 4.79 26.90
C GLU A 327 69.01 6.16 26.34
N ILE A 328 68.70 7.23 27.08
CA ILE A 328 69.24 8.56 26.83
C ILE A 328 70.69 8.57 27.32
N PRO A 329 71.70 8.78 26.45
CA PRO A 329 73.09 8.83 26.89
C PRO A 329 73.37 10.19 27.55
N PHE A 330 73.98 10.15 28.74
CA PHE A 330 74.56 11.29 29.45
C PHE A 330 75.90 11.72 28.85
#